data_AF-V5GRB1-F1
#
_entry.id   AF-V5GRB1-F1
#
_cell.length_a   1.000
_cell.length_b   1.000
_cell.length_c   1.000
_cell.angle_alpha   90.00
_cell.angle_beta   90.00
_cell.angle_gamma   90.00
#
_symmetry.space_group_name_H-M   'P 1'
#
loop_
_entity.id
_entity.type
_entity.pdbx_description
1 polymer ?
#
loop_
_entity_poly.entity_id
_entity_poly.type
_entity_poly.pdbx_seq_one_letter_code
_entity_poly.pdbx_strand_id
1 'polypeptide(L)'
;ENIGNSHDTTFEQMVYKGTNGRGIDLVLNFLTEEKLVASLRCLANGGRFLQVENPDSTNTNLNLLLFEKQASFHGIALDETFSQSICCKIRKLLKALIREGAVKPLNRRTFKYDDVEQAFEFMTTRSNIGKVLVMMREPEEQLVVAPSLQKLSDIARYYCDPKRVYMIVGGLGGFGLELADWLVLRGARKLVLT
;
A
#
# COMPACT_ATOMS: atom_id res chain seq x y z
N GLU A 1 -20.84 18.83 10.96
CA GLU A 1 -19.99 20.03 11.04
C GLU A 1 -18.53 19.75 10.68
N ASN A 2 -17.94 18.64 11.12
CA ASN A 2 -16.53 18.29 10.84
C ASN A 2 -16.30 17.40 9.59
N ILE A 3 -17.19 17.43 8.59
CA ILE A 3 -17.08 16.62 7.37
C ILE A 3 -17.11 17.55 6.17
N GLY A 4 -16.01 17.59 5.41
CA GLY A 4 -15.84 18.42 4.21
C GLY A 4 -15.80 17.58 2.93
N ASN A 5 -15.75 18.26 1.78
CA ASN A 5 -15.66 17.62 0.47
C ASN A 5 -14.18 17.35 0.10
N SER A 6 -13.86 16.11 -0.28
CA SER A 6 -12.52 15.71 -0.74
C SER A 6 -12.29 15.95 -2.25
N HIS A 7 -13.34 16.27 -3.00
CA HIS A 7 -13.26 16.52 -4.44
C HIS A 7 -12.77 17.93 -4.79
N ASP A 8 -12.90 18.87 -3.88
CA ASP A 8 -12.51 20.27 -4.04
C ASP A 8 -11.69 20.76 -2.83
N THR A 9 -11.43 22.06 -2.76
CA THR A 9 -10.70 22.72 -1.66
C THR A 9 -11.62 23.39 -0.65
N THR A 10 -12.94 23.14 -0.69
CA THR A 10 -13.92 23.79 0.20
C THR A 10 -13.72 23.41 1.67
N PHE A 11 -13.07 22.28 1.94
CA PHE A 11 -12.68 21.86 3.28
C PHE A 11 -11.78 22.90 3.98
N GLU A 12 -11.00 23.70 3.24
CA GLU A 12 -10.15 24.76 3.81
C GLU A 12 -11.00 25.78 4.58
N GLN A 13 -12.07 26.28 3.95
CA GLN A 13 -12.97 27.25 4.57
C GLN A 13 -13.75 26.63 5.74
N MET A 14 -14.12 25.34 5.61
CA MET A 14 -14.79 24.61 6.68
C MET A 14 -13.90 24.53 7.93
N VAL A 15 -12.63 24.13 7.76
CA VAL A 15 -11.65 24.05 8.83
C VAL A 15 -11.38 25.42 9.43
N TYR A 16 -11.22 26.46 8.60
CA TYR A 16 -10.96 27.81 9.07
C TYR A 16 -12.11 28.32 9.97
N LYS A 17 -13.36 28.14 9.53
CA LYS A 17 -14.55 28.49 10.33
C LYS A 17 -14.66 27.67 11.61
N GLY A 18 -14.45 26.35 11.52
CA GLY A 18 -14.55 25.44 12.66
C GLY A 18 -13.46 25.63 13.72
N THR A 19 -12.32 26.19 13.34
CA THR A 19 -11.17 26.43 14.24
C THR A 19 -10.99 27.91 14.60
N ASN A 20 -11.92 28.79 14.22
CA ASN A 20 -11.81 30.25 14.38
C ASN A 20 -10.46 30.80 13.87
N GLY A 21 -9.99 30.28 12.74
CA GLY A 21 -8.74 30.67 12.11
C GLY A 21 -7.46 30.09 12.73
N ARG A 22 -7.54 29.27 13.78
CA ARG A 22 -6.36 28.63 14.39
C ARG A 22 -5.73 27.57 13.48
N GLY A 23 -6.55 26.79 12.76
CA GLY A 23 -6.09 25.61 12.04
C GLY A 23 -6.02 24.34 12.90
N ILE A 24 -5.39 23.29 12.35
CA ILE A 24 -5.34 21.93 12.92
C ILE A 24 -3.90 21.58 13.32
N ASP A 25 -3.72 20.94 14.47
CA ASP A 25 -2.39 20.57 14.99
C ASP A 25 -1.75 19.40 14.23
N LEU A 26 -2.55 18.48 13.66
CA LEU A 26 -2.07 17.32 12.91
C LEU A 26 -2.93 17.06 11.68
N VAL A 27 -2.29 16.97 10.51
CA VAL A 27 -2.97 16.68 9.24
C VAL A 27 -2.43 15.37 8.68
N LEU A 28 -3.31 14.40 8.47
CA LEU A 28 -3.01 13.15 7.78
C LEU A 28 -3.51 13.26 6.34
N ASN A 29 -2.60 13.44 5.39
CA ASN A 29 -2.92 13.72 4.00
C ASN A 29 -2.69 12.51 3.08
N PHE A 30 -3.66 12.30 2.19
CA PHE A 30 -3.61 11.35 1.06
C PHE A 30 -3.92 12.06 -0.29
N LEU A 31 -4.13 13.38 -0.28
CA LEU A 31 -4.51 14.16 -1.46
C LEU A 31 -3.27 14.76 -2.13
N THR A 32 -3.34 15.02 -3.44
CA THR A 32 -2.25 15.58 -4.25
C THR A 32 -2.56 16.99 -4.75
N GLU A 33 -1.54 17.64 -5.34
CA GLU A 33 -1.66 18.91 -6.08
C GLU A 33 -2.27 20.06 -5.25
N GLU A 34 -3.28 20.76 -5.78
CA GLU A 34 -3.91 21.93 -5.14
C GLU A 34 -4.49 21.60 -3.77
N LYS A 35 -4.97 20.37 -3.58
CA LYS A 35 -5.53 19.90 -2.30
C LYS A 35 -4.47 19.70 -1.24
N LEU A 36 -3.24 19.34 -1.62
CA LEU A 36 -2.10 19.30 -0.71
C LEU A 36 -1.80 20.71 -0.19
N VAL A 37 -1.76 21.71 -1.08
CA VAL A 37 -1.53 23.10 -0.70
C VAL A 37 -2.65 23.64 0.21
N ALA A 38 -3.91 23.35 -0.11
CA ALA A 38 -5.04 23.70 0.75
C ALA A 38 -4.96 23.02 2.14
N SER A 39 -4.52 21.75 2.18
CA SER A 39 -4.31 21.03 3.44
C SER A 39 -3.17 21.62 4.27
N LEU A 40 -2.11 22.14 3.66
CA LEU A 40 -1.04 22.86 4.36
C LEU A 40 -1.53 24.18 4.96
N ARG A 41 -2.43 24.91 4.28
CA ARG A 41 -3.03 26.14 4.82
C ARG A 41 -3.87 25.88 6.07
N CYS A 42 -4.51 24.71 6.14
CA CYS A 42 -5.29 24.27 7.30
C CYS A 42 -4.44 24.01 8.55
N LEU A 43 -3.11 23.90 8.44
CA LEU A 43 -2.23 23.57 9.55
C LEU A 43 -2.09 24.75 10.54
N ALA A 44 -2.11 24.48 11.83
CA ALA A 44 -1.85 25.47 12.88
C ALA A 44 -0.33 25.75 13.04
N ASN A 45 0.00 26.82 13.76
CA ASN A 45 1.38 27.08 14.17
C ASN A 45 1.90 25.94 15.05
N GLY A 46 3.10 25.40 14.77
CA GLY A 46 3.68 24.23 15.42
C GLY A 46 3.07 22.89 14.99
N GLY A 47 2.21 22.89 13.97
CA GLY A 47 1.50 21.69 13.52
C GLY A 47 2.39 20.66 12.83
N ARG A 48 1.89 19.43 12.71
CA ARG A 48 2.55 18.30 12.05
C ARG A 48 1.75 17.85 10.84
N PHE A 49 2.36 17.94 9.66
CA PHE A 49 1.81 17.44 8.42
C PHE A 49 2.37 16.05 8.13
N LEU A 50 1.50 15.06 7.98
CA LEU A 50 1.84 13.67 7.68
C LEU A 50 1.34 13.35 6.26
N GLN A 51 2.25 13.22 5.31
CA GLN A 51 1.95 12.78 3.96
C GLN A 51 2.11 11.26 3.89
N VAL A 52 1.02 10.53 3.68
CA VAL A 52 1.07 9.09 3.44
C VAL A 52 1.11 8.86 1.94
N GLU A 53 1.88 7.84 1.53
CA GLU A 53 2.21 7.48 0.15
C GLU A 53 3.36 8.29 -0.45
N ASN A 54 4.01 7.67 -1.44
CA ASN A 54 5.11 8.22 -2.21
C ASN A 54 4.51 8.92 -3.44
N PRO A 55 4.15 10.22 -3.36
CA PRO A 55 3.89 10.95 -4.59
C PRO A 55 5.20 10.93 -5.36
N ASP A 56 5.17 10.61 -6.65
CA ASP A 56 6.24 10.97 -7.56
C ASP A 56 6.64 12.42 -7.25
N SER A 57 7.75 12.55 -6.53
CA SER A 57 8.18 13.77 -5.86
C SER A 57 8.85 14.69 -6.87
N THR A 58 8.23 14.86 -8.02
CA THR A 58 8.66 15.81 -9.03
C THR A 58 7.99 17.15 -8.69
N ASN A 59 8.69 17.90 -7.85
CA ASN A 59 8.54 19.36 -7.75
C ASN A 59 7.27 19.91 -7.11
N THR A 60 6.77 19.32 -6.03
CA THR A 60 5.95 20.15 -5.12
C THR A 60 6.90 21.08 -4.38
N ASN A 61 7.03 22.32 -4.87
CA ASN A 61 7.82 23.37 -4.22
C ASN A 61 7.46 23.40 -2.74
N LEU A 62 8.44 23.04 -1.91
CA LEU A 62 8.28 22.96 -0.47
C LEU A 62 7.84 24.34 0.02
N ASN A 63 6.58 24.43 0.44
CA ASN A 63 5.93 25.72 0.64
C ASN A 63 6.53 26.42 1.87
N LEU A 64 7.03 27.65 1.71
CA LEU A 64 7.59 28.48 2.78
C LEU A 64 6.62 28.62 3.97
N LEU A 65 5.33 28.41 3.73
CA LEU A 65 4.27 28.37 4.74
C LEU A 65 4.57 27.40 5.90
N LEU A 66 5.28 26.30 5.66
CA LEU A 66 5.67 25.37 6.73
C LEU A 66 6.65 26.03 7.72
N PHE A 67 7.58 26.84 7.22
CA PHE A 67 8.57 27.54 8.05
C PHE A 67 7.94 28.71 8.80
N GLU A 68 7.07 29.48 8.15
CA GLU A 68 6.34 30.59 8.80
C GLU A 68 5.53 30.10 10.00
N LYS A 69 4.90 28.93 9.87
CA LYS A 69 4.09 28.31 10.92
C LYS A 69 4.91 27.50 11.92
N GLN A 70 6.24 27.43 11.81
CA GLN A 70 7.09 26.55 12.64
C GLN A 70 6.59 25.08 12.62
N ALA A 71 6.04 24.66 11.48
CA ALA A 71 5.42 23.36 11.31
C ALA A 71 6.43 22.31 10.82
N SER A 72 6.12 21.04 11.05
CA SER A 72 6.94 19.90 10.62
C SER A 72 6.24 19.08 9.56
N PHE A 73 6.96 18.74 8.49
CA PHE A 73 6.47 17.87 7.41
C PHE A 73 7.10 16.47 7.51
N HIS A 74 6.29 15.43 7.47
CA HIS A 74 6.72 14.03 7.53
C HIS A 74 6.18 13.28 6.30
N GLY A 75 7.07 12.86 5.42
CA GLY A 75 6.75 11.87 4.39
C GLY A 75 6.80 10.46 4.98
N ILE A 76 5.71 9.71 4.83
CA ILE A 76 5.58 8.36 5.39
C ILE A 76 5.44 7.36 4.23
N ALA A 77 6.56 6.72 3.89
CA ALA A 77 6.61 5.58 2.98
C ALA A 77 6.49 4.27 3.80
N LEU A 78 5.28 3.71 3.88
CA LEU A 78 5.03 2.50 4.67
C LEU A 78 5.91 1.32 4.20
N ASP A 79 6.16 1.20 2.90
CA ASP A 79 6.96 0.12 2.31
C ASP A 79 8.41 0.13 2.81
N GLU A 80 9.01 1.31 2.96
CA GLU A 80 10.36 1.49 3.50
C GLU A 80 10.40 1.33 5.03
N THR A 81 9.24 1.47 5.68
CA THR A 81 9.12 1.46 7.13
C THR A 81 9.12 0.03 7.71
N PHE A 82 9.03 -1.01 6.87
CA PHE A 82 9.04 -2.42 7.29
C PHE A 82 10.43 -2.95 7.72
N SER A 83 11.25 -2.13 8.37
CA SER A 83 12.43 -2.60 9.09
C SER A 83 12.04 -3.41 10.34
N GLN A 84 12.85 -4.41 10.71
CA GLN A 84 12.54 -5.36 11.78
C GLN A 84 12.25 -4.70 13.14
N SER A 85 12.89 -3.56 13.43
CA SER A 85 12.76 -2.84 14.71
C SER A 85 11.45 -2.05 14.81
N ILE A 86 11.04 -1.35 13.74
CA ILE A 86 9.80 -0.56 13.70
C ILE A 86 8.59 -1.48 13.68
N CYS A 87 8.64 -2.58 12.91
CA CYS A 87 7.62 -3.61 12.88
C CYS A 87 7.26 -4.15 14.26
N CYS A 88 8.25 -4.34 15.14
CA CYS A 88 8.00 -4.81 16.51
C CYS A 88 7.19 -3.80 17.33
N LYS A 89 7.52 -2.50 17.23
CA LYS A 89 6.81 -1.42 17.93
C LYS A 89 5.38 -1.28 17.42
N ILE A 90 5.20 -1.24 16.10
CA ILE A 90 3.87 -1.17 15.45
C ILE A 90 3.03 -2.38 15.86
N ARG A 91 3.60 -3.59 15.85
CA ARG A 91 2.88 -4.81 16.25
C ARG A 91 2.43 -4.77 17.71
N LYS A 92 3.27 -4.25 18.62
CA LYS A 92 2.90 -4.09 20.04
C LYS A 92 1.75 -3.10 20.20
N LEU A 93 1.85 -1.94 19.53
CA LEU A 93 0.81 -0.91 19.54
C LEU A 93 -0.52 -1.42 18.96
N LEU A 94 -0.48 -2.09 17.81
CA LEU A 94 -1.66 -2.66 17.17
C LEU A 94 -2.34 -3.70 18.05
N LYS A 95 -1.57 -4.57 18.74
CA LYS A 95 -2.13 -5.52 19.71
C LYS A 95 -2.84 -4.83 20.89
N ALA A 96 -2.29 -3.73 21.39
CA ALA A 96 -2.92 -2.96 22.47
C ALA A 96 -4.23 -2.33 21.98
N LEU A 97 -4.21 -1.63 20.84
CA LEU A 97 -5.38 -0.97 20.27
C LEU A 97 -6.51 -1.93 19.88
N ILE A 98 -6.17 -3.17 19.47
CA ILE A 98 -7.17 -4.23 19.24
C ILE A 98 -7.85 -4.62 20.55
N ARG A 99 -7.09 -4.82 21.63
CA ARG A 99 -7.64 -5.17 22.95
C ARG A 99 -8.51 -4.06 23.52
N GLU A 100 -8.12 -2.81 23.30
CA GLU A 100 -8.87 -1.62 23.71
C GLU A 100 -10.12 -1.38 22.83
N GLY A 101 -10.27 -2.10 21.71
CA GLY A 101 -11.39 -1.96 20.79
C GLY A 101 -11.33 -0.72 19.90
N ALA A 102 -10.21 0.01 19.88
CA ALA A 102 -9.97 1.13 18.99
C ALA A 102 -9.79 0.68 17.53
N VAL A 103 -9.15 -0.48 17.31
CA VAL A 103 -9.02 -1.10 15.99
C VAL A 103 -10.18 -2.06 15.77
N LYS A 104 -11.06 -1.73 14.82
CA LYS A 104 -12.21 -2.56 14.42
C LYS A 104 -12.08 -2.99 12.95
N PRO A 105 -12.63 -4.15 12.57
CA PRO A 105 -12.68 -4.55 11.16
C PRO A 105 -13.41 -3.51 10.31
N LEU A 106 -12.87 -3.18 9.14
CA LEU A 106 -13.54 -2.31 8.18
C LEU A 106 -14.68 -3.06 7.48
N ASN A 107 -15.64 -2.31 6.95
CA ASN A 107 -16.60 -2.84 5.99
C ASN A 107 -15.84 -3.48 4.83
N ARG A 108 -16.29 -4.66 4.40
CA ARG A 108 -15.59 -5.46 3.40
C ARG A 108 -16.54 -5.95 2.33
N ARG A 109 -16.09 -5.88 1.08
CA ARG A 109 -16.74 -6.56 -0.04
C ARG A 109 -15.86 -7.73 -0.45
N THR A 110 -16.42 -8.93 -0.41
CA THR A 110 -15.70 -10.18 -0.69
C THR A 110 -16.06 -10.68 -2.08
N PHE A 111 -15.04 -10.97 -2.88
CA PHE A 111 -15.14 -11.63 -4.19
C PHE A 111 -14.56 -13.04 -4.07
N LYS A 112 -15.04 -14.00 -4.87
CA LYS A 112 -14.44 -15.34 -4.91
C LYS A 112 -13.13 -15.29 -5.70
N TYR A 113 -12.33 -16.35 -5.58
CA TYR A 113 -11.10 -16.52 -6.37
C TYR A 113 -11.35 -16.36 -7.88
N ASP A 114 -12.46 -16.90 -8.39
CA ASP A 114 -12.78 -16.85 -9.81
C ASP A 114 -13.19 -15.42 -10.28
N ASP A 115 -13.59 -14.56 -9.34
CA ASP A 115 -14.07 -13.20 -9.61
C ASP A 115 -12.99 -12.13 -9.38
N VAL A 116 -11.71 -12.48 -9.49
CA VAL A 116 -10.59 -11.54 -9.26
C VAL A 116 -10.65 -10.34 -10.21
N GLU A 117 -11.01 -10.56 -11.48
CA GLU A 117 -11.18 -9.46 -12.45
C GLU A 117 -12.25 -8.47 -12.00
N GLN A 118 -13.43 -8.97 -11.61
CA GLN A 118 -14.52 -8.14 -11.07
C GLN A 118 -14.10 -7.43 -9.78
N ALA A 119 -13.25 -8.04 -8.95
CA ALA A 119 -12.72 -7.39 -7.74
C ALA A 119 -11.85 -6.17 -8.09
N PHE A 120 -11.03 -6.27 -9.14
CA PHE A 120 -10.23 -5.14 -9.63
C PHE A 120 -11.07 -4.07 -10.34
N GLU A 121 -12.04 -4.45 -11.17
CA GLU A 121 -12.99 -3.52 -11.78
C GLU A 121 -13.82 -2.77 -10.72
N PHE A 122 -14.25 -3.49 -9.68
CA PHE A 122 -14.90 -2.88 -8.55
C PHE A 122 -13.94 -1.89 -7.86
N MET A 123 -12.67 -2.27 -7.67
CA MET A 123 -11.63 -1.39 -7.10
C MET A 123 -11.44 -0.08 -7.89
N THR A 124 -11.43 -0.13 -9.22
CA THR A 124 -11.18 1.05 -10.07
C THR A 124 -12.35 2.04 -10.09
N THR A 125 -13.57 1.61 -9.78
CA THR A 125 -14.77 2.46 -9.76
C THR A 125 -14.72 3.56 -8.68
N ARG A 126 -13.74 3.54 -7.75
CA ARG A 126 -13.49 4.52 -6.67
C ARG A 126 -14.68 4.84 -5.75
N SER A 127 -15.78 4.08 -5.82
CA SER A 127 -16.98 4.22 -4.97
C SER A 127 -16.96 3.27 -3.76
N ASN A 128 -15.83 2.61 -3.52
CA ASN A 128 -15.74 1.55 -2.53
C ASN A 128 -15.53 2.10 -1.14
N ILE A 129 -16.47 1.80 -0.25
CA ILE A 129 -16.33 2.10 1.18
C ILE A 129 -15.73 0.87 1.85
N GLY A 130 -14.51 1.01 2.37
CA GLY A 130 -13.81 -0.04 3.12
C GLY A 130 -12.84 -0.86 2.27
N LYS A 131 -12.73 -2.16 2.55
CA LYS A 131 -11.72 -3.04 1.95
C LYS A 131 -12.32 -4.05 0.98
N VAL A 132 -11.74 -4.16 -0.22
CA VAL A 132 -12.03 -5.24 -1.17
C VAL A 132 -11.17 -6.45 -0.79
N LEU A 133 -11.80 -7.61 -0.63
CA LEU A 133 -11.14 -8.87 -0.26
C LEU A 133 -11.42 -9.94 -1.32
N VAL A 134 -10.40 -10.73 -1.65
CA VAL A 134 -10.56 -11.95 -2.46
C VAL A 134 -10.52 -13.15 -1.53
N MET A 135 -11.59 -13.93 -1.55
CA MET A 135 -11.76 -15.13 -0.75
C MET A 135 -11.14 -16.31 -1.49
N MET A 136 -9.96 -16.73 -1.01
CA MET A 136 -9.26 -17.90 -1.56
C MET A 136 -9.91 -19.22 -1.13
N ARG A 137 -10.46 -19.26 0.09
CA ARG A 137 -11.15 -20.42 0.66
C ARG A 137 -12.36 -19.98 1.43
N GLU A 138 -13.42 -20.77 1.35
CA GLU A 138 -14.56 -20.59 2.25
C GLU A 138 -14.10 -20.92 3.68
N PRO A 139 -14.50 -20.12 4.68
CA PRO A 139 -14.16 -20.39 6.06
C PRO A 139 -14.78 -21.73 6.47
N GLU A 140 -13.95 -22.68 6.90
CA GLU A 140 -14.43 -23.96 7.42
C GLU A 140 -15.24 -23.71 8.71
N GLU A 141 -16.44 -24.29 8.80
CA GLU A 141 -17.35 -24.11 9.96
C GLU A 141 -16.74 -24.60 11.28
N GLN A 142 -15.71 -25.45 11.22
CA GLN A 142 -15.00 -25.99 12.38
C GLN A 142 -13.49 -25.77 12.24
N LEU A 143 -12.93 -24.90 13.08
CA LEU A 143 -11.50 -24.52 13.11
C LEU A 143 -10.52 -25.64 13.52
N VAL A 144 -10.97 -26.90 13.62
CA VAL A 144 -10.26 -28.00 14.28
C VAL A 144 -9.76 -29.08 13.31
N VAL A 145 -10.10 -29.01 12.02
CA VAL A 145 -9.69 -30.01 11.03
C VAL A 145 -8.52 -29.49 10.19
N ALA A 146 -7.61 -30.39 9.82
CA ALA A 146 -6.53 -30.06 8.91
C ALA A 146 -7.12 -29.53 7.58
N PRO A 147 -6.60 -28.40 7.05
CA PRO A 147 -7.18 -27.75 5.89
C PRO A 147 -7.23 -28.70 4.69
N SER A 148 -8.39 -28.76 4.04
CA SER A 148 -8.59 -29.58 2.85
C SER A 148 -7.67 -29.17 1.68
N LEU A 149 -7.17 -30.16 0.92
CA LEU A 149 -6.42 -29.93 -0.31
C LEU A 149 -7.37 -29.43 -1.40
N GLN A 150 -7.23 -28.16 -1.78
CA GLN A 150 -7.94 -27.58 -2.92
C GLN A 150 -7.06 -27.57 -4.16
N LYS A 151 -7.60 -28.03 -5.28
CA LYS A 151 -6.95 -27.91 -6.60
C LYS A 151 -7.38 -26.58 -7.21
N LEU A 152 -6.42 -25.71 -7.50
CA LEU A 152 -6.65 -24.52 -8.30
C LEU A 152 -6.33 -24.83 -9.78
N SER A 153 -7.18 -24.36 -10.67
CA SER A 153 -6.93 -24.38 -12.11
C SER A 153 -6.11 -23.15 -12.49
N ASP A 154 -4.78 -23.30 -12.52
CA ASP A 154 -3.85 -22.24 -12.87
C ASP A 154 -3.11 -22.52 -14.18
N ILE A 155 -2.62 -21.44 -14.80
CA ILE A 155 -1.74 -21.54 -15.97
C ILE A 155 -0.41 -22.15 -15.55
N ALA A 156 -0.05 -23.28 -16.16
CA ALA A 156 1.22 -23.93 -15.91
C ALA A 156 2.39 -22.97 -16.24
N ARG A 157 3.19 -22.66 -15.22
CA ARG A 157 4.43 -21.88 -15.37
C ARG A 157 5.61 -22.73 -14.94
N TYR A 158 6.62 -22.79 -15.80
CA TYR A 158 7.86 -23.49 -15.48
C TYR A 158 8.72 -22.65 -14.53
N TYR A 159 9.19 -23.28 -13.46
CA TYR A 159 10.17 -22.72 -12.54
C TYR A 159 11.33 -23.69 -12.38
N CYS A 160 12.53 -23.16 -12.35
CA CYS A 160 13.75 -23.90 -12.14
C CYS A 160 13.92 -24.19 -10.63
N ASP A 161 14.38 -25.40 -10.32
CA ASP A 161 14.85 -25.76 -8.98
C ASP A 161 16.21 -25.07 -8.74
N PRO A 162 16.33 -24.17 -7.74
CA PRO A 162 17.56 -23.44 -7.49
C PRO A 162 18.72 -24.34 -7.08
N LYS A 163 18.47 -25.61 -6.70
CA LYS A 163 19.50 -26.57 -6.31
C LYS A 163 20.14 -27.27 -7.51
N ARG A 164 19.45 -27.35 -8.64
CA ARG A 164 19.89 -28.07 -9.85
C ARG A 164 20.81 -27.22 -10.73
N VAL A 165 21.52 -27.90 -11.63
CA VAL A 165 22.41 -27.29 -12.64
C VAL A 165 21.74 -27.39 -14.01
N TYR A 166 21.73 -26.29 -14.75
CA TYR A 166 21.14 -26.17 -16.07
C TYR A 166 22.22 -25.96 -17.12
N MET A 167 22.34 -26.88 -18.07
CA MET A 167 23.36 -26.80 -19.13
C MET A 167 22.74 -26.31 -20.44
N ILE A 168 23.34 -25.29 -21.04
CA ILE A 168 22.98 -24.76 -22.36
C ILE A 168 24.16 -24.98 -23.29
N VAL A 169 23.98 -25.89 -24.25
CA VAL A 169 24.97 -26.17 -25.30
C VAL A 169 24.83 -25.14 -26.41
N GLY A 170 25.94 -24.55 -26.87
CA GLY A 170 25.93 -23.34 -27.70
C GLY A 170 25.50 -22.08 -26.94
N GLY A 171 25.66 -22.08 -25.61
CA GLY A 171 25.05 -21.10 -24.70
C GLY A 171 25.61 -19.68 -24.83
N LEU A 172 26.77 -19.51 -25.47
CA LEU A 172 27.43 -18.22 -25.67
C LEU A 172 26.97 -17.48 -26.94
N GLY A 173 26.08 -18.08 -27.75
CA GLY A 173 25.44 -17.40 -28.87
C GLY A 173 24.31 -16.45 -28.42
N GLY A 174 23.82 -15.59 -29.31
CA GLY A 174 22.78 -14.61 -28.99
C GLY A 174 21.52 -15.23 -28.36
N PHE A 175 21.00 -16.33 -28.92
CA PHE A 175 19.86 -17.04 -28.33
C PHE A 175 20.20 -17.73 -27.01
N GLY A 176 21.42 -18.27 -26.88
CA GLY A 176 21.85 -18.99 -25.68
C GLY A 176 21.89 -18.10 -24.44
N LEU A 177 22.29 -16.84 -24.62
CA LEU A 177 22.30 -15.83 -23.55
C LEU A 177 20.90 -15.41 -23.15
N GLU A 178 19.99 -15.18 -24.11
CA GLU A 178 18.58 -14.87 -23.82
C GLU A 178 17.89 -16.04 -23.08
N LEU A 179 18.18 -17.28 -23.49
CA LEU A 179 17.68 -18.46 -22.80
C LEU A 179 18.26 -18.58 -21.38
N ALA A 180 19.55 -18.27 -21.19
CA ALA A 180 20.18 -18.27 -19.88
C ALA A 180 19.51 -17.24 -18.96
N ASP A 181 19.28 -16.01 -19.44
CA ASP A 181 18.60 -14.96 -18.69
C ASP A 181 17.17 -15.39 -18.31
N TRP A 182 16.42 -15.93 -19.27
CA TRP A 182 15.10 -16.47 -19.01
C TRP A 182 15.10 -17.57 -17.94
N LEU A 183 16.07 -18.50 -17.95
CA LEU A 183 16.20 -19.53 -16.91
C LEU A 183 16.53 -18.93 -15.54
N VAL A 184 17.35 -17.89 -15.47
CA VAL A 184 17.64 -17.16 -14.22
C VAL A 184 16.36 -16.52 -13.67
N LEU A 185 15.58 -15.86 -14.53
CA LEU A 185 14.27 -15.30 -14.19
C LEU A 185 13.27 -16.39 -13.71
N ARG A 186 13.38 -17.62 -14.23
CA ARG A 186 12.62 -18.79 -13.74
C ARG A 186 13.18 -19.43 -12.47
N GLY A 187 14.27 -18.93 -11.90
CA GLY A 187 14.82 -19.38 -10.62
C GLY A 187 16.09 -20.22 -10.71
N ALA A 188 16.68 -20.39 -11.90
CA ALA A 188 17.97 -21.07 -12.02
C ALA A 188 19.04 -20.27 -11.26
N ARG A 189 19.95 -20.99 -10.59
CA ARG A 189 21.09 -20.40 -9.86
C ARG A 189 22.44 -20.96 -10.28
N LYS A 190 22.44 -22.07 -11.02
CA LYS A 190 23.65 -22.75 -11.51
C LYS A 190 23.46 -23.04 -12.99
N LEU A 191 24.22 -22.36 -13.83
CA LEU A 191 24.18 -22.47 -15.28
C LEU A 191 25.55 -22.91 -15.79
N VAL A 192 25.56 -23.79 -16.78
CA VAL A 192 26.75 -24.19 -17.53
C VAL A 192 26.50 -23.84 -18.98
N LEU A 193 27.29 -22.93 -19.53
CA LEU A 193 27.21 -22.51 -20.93
C LEU A 193 28.45 -23.06 -21.64
N THR A 194 28.25 -23.80 -22.73
CA THR A 194 29.32 -24.32 -23.58
C THR A 194 29.18 -23.80 -24.99
#